data_AF-A0A9P5CSC1-F1
#
_entry.id   AF-A0A9P5CSC1-F1
#
_cell.length_a   1.000
_cell.length_b   1.000
_cell.length_c   1.000
_cell.angle_alpha   90.00
_cell.angle_beta   90.00
_cell.angle_gamma   90.00
#
_symmetry.space_group_name_H-M   'P 1'
#
loop_
_entity.id
_entity.type
_entity.pdbx_description
1 polymer ?
#
loop_
_entity_poly.entity_id
_entity_poly.type
_entity_poly.pdbx_seq_one_letter_code
_entity_poly.pdbx_strand_id
1 'polypeptide(L)'
;MSTLGIFPGTAYQPQEEEYFNDGREIALLHFIYNHPKLDEIRGNPQKVIDAIDEYGKTKKYLMNVGEFKSGIVTELIKEVRPQVMVELGGYVGYSAIVFGAAFREAGGKKYYSLEYSPEFGAVISSLVDLAGLHDVVQVEIGTSSSSLRRLHANGTLKKIDMLFLDHLKPLYVRDLKLCEELSLVGPGSVLAADNVVKPGNPPYLKYVRSTVEMKRQEYQKATAGADPLSLPDRAKHVYKTDAGGEVSETDLFGNPNLVYASKFIEGWEPSGVPDAVEITRCTAVEGYSNGV
;
A
#
# COMPACT_ATOMS: atom_id res chain seq x y z
N MET A 1 -6.11 -19.02 -16.17
CA MET A 1 -5.32 -18.39 -17.25
C MET A 1 -5.77 -16.95 -17.33
N SER A 2 -4.85 -16.00 -17.54
CA SER A 2 -5.25 -14.60 -17.63
C SER A 2 -6.22 -14.37 -18.78
N THR A 3 -7.18 -13.46 -18.60
CA THR A 3 -8.11 -13.05 -19.67
C THR A 3 -7.59 -11.86 -20.47
N LEU A 4 -6.43 -11.32 -20.09
CA LEU A 4 -5.81 -10.19 -20.77
C LEU A 4 -5.31 -10.59 -22.17
N GLY A 5 -5.54 -9.68 -23.13
CA GLY A 5 -5.08 -9.80 -24.51
C GLY A 5 -3.60 -9.42 -24.67
N ILE A 6 -3.23 -8.81 -25.79
CA ILE A 6 -1.88 -8.29 -26.00
C ILE A 6 -1.71 -7.00 -25.17
N PHE A 7 -0.54 -6.81 -24.55
CA PHE A 7 -0.22 -5.58 -23.83
C PHE A 7 -0.39 -4.36 -24.74
N PRO A 8 -1.28 -3.40 -24.40
CA PRO A 8 -1.61 -2.32 -25.31
C PRO A 8 -0.70 -1.09 -25.15
N GLY A 9 0.20 -1.08 -24.17
CA GLY A 9 1.09 0.04 -23.87
C GLY A 9 2.51 -0.10 -24.45
N THR A 10 3.35 0.90 -24.16
CA THR A 10 4.80 0.80 -24.38
C THR A 10 5.46 0.35 -23.09
N ALA A 11 6.13 -0.80 -23.15
CA ALA A 11 6.79 -1.37 -21.97
C ALA A 11 7.97 -0.49 -21.54
N TYR A 12 8.26 -0.51 -20.25
CA TYR A 12 9.53 -0.02 -19.73
C TYR A 12 10.70 -0.83 -20.30
N GLN A 13 11.91 -0.32 -20.09
CA GLN A 13 13.13 -1.09 -20.31
C GLN A 13 13.07 -2.43 -19.58
N PRO A 14 13.74 -3.49 -20.10
CA PRO A 14 13.73 -4.81 -19.48
C PRO A 14 14.21 -4.76 -18.02
N GLN A 15 13.61 -5.60 -17.19
CA GLN A 15 14.05 -5.76 -15.80
C GLN A 15 15.42 -6.46 -15.76
N GLU A 16 16.40 -5.79 -15.16
CA GLU A 16 17.75 -6.31 -14.86
C GLU A 16 17.75 -7.19 -13.60
N GLU A 17 18.86 -7.91 -13.34
CA GLU A 17 19.01 -8.74 -12.13
C GLU A 17 18.91 -7.91 -10.84
N GLU A 18 19.66 -6.80 -10.79
CA GLU A 18 19.47 -5.75 -9.80
C GLU A 18 18.51 -4.72 -10.40
N TYR A 19 17.35 -4.53 -9.78
CA TYR A 19 16.26 -3.73 -10.35
C TYR A 19 15.76 -2.60 -9.44
N PHE A 20 16.39 -2.40 -8.28
CA PHE A 20 16.15 -1.30 -7.35
C PHE A 20 17.37 -1.10 -6.45
N ASN A 21 17.50 0.09 -5.84
CA ASN A 21 18.57 0.45 -4.90
C ASN A 21 20.00 0.41 -5.48
N ASP A 22 20.13 0.53 -6.80
CA ASP A 22 21.41 0.61 -7.52
C ASP A 22 21.76 2.05 -7.94
N GLY A 23 21.02 3.04 -7.40
CA GLY A 23 21.14 4.45 -7.70
C GLY A 23 20.20 4.95 -8.80
N ARG A 24 19.40 4.09 -9.43
CA ARG A 24 18.43 4.52 -10.46
C ARG A 24 17.37 5.48 -9.93
N GLU A 25 17.03 5.38 -8.65
CA GLU A 25 16.02 6.23 -8.01
C GLU A 25 16.51 7.69 -7.93
N ILE A 26 17.78 7.88 -7.62
CA ILE A 26 18.44 9.19 -7.66
C ILE A 26 18.69 9.64 -9.10
N ALA A 27 19.06 8.72 -10.00
CA ALA A 27 19.23 9.04 -11.42
C ALA A 27 17.91 9.49 -12.07
N LEU A 28 16.77 8.93 -11.67
CA LEU A 28 15.43 9.38 -12.06
C LEU A 28 15.19 10.81 -11.59
N LEU A 29 15.51 11.13 -10.34
CA LEU A 29 15.38 12.48 -9.82
C LEU A 29 16.22 13.47 -10.66
N HIS A 30 17.47 13.14 -10.95
CA HIS A 30 18.30 13.94 -11.85
C HIS A 30 17.75 14.06 -13.27
N PHE A 31 17.18 12.98 -13.81
CA PHE A 31 16.57 13.00 -15.14
C PHE A 31 15.41 14.00 -15.20
N ILE A 32 14.50 13.96 -14.22
CA ILE A 32 13.34 14.85 -14.18
C ILE A 32 13.77 16.31 -13.95
N TYR A 33 14.69 16.57 -13.01
CA TYR A 33 15.14 17.94 -12.71
C TYR A 33 16.05 18.56 -13.79
N ASN A 34 16.58 17.76 -14.71
CA ASN A 34 17.28 18.25 -15.90
C ASN A 34 16.42 18.18 -17.17
N HIS A 35 15.14 17.82 -17.05
CA HIS A 35 14.24 17.70 -18.18
C HIS A 35 14.01 19.09 -18.82
N PRO A 36 14.10 19.24 -20.17
CA PRO A 36 13.99 20.54 -20.84
C PRO A 36 12.63 21.24 -20.64
N LYS A 37 11.62 20.48 -20.19
CA LYS A 37 10.28 20.98 -19.87
C LYS A 37 10.00 21.03 -18.36
N LEU A 38 11.03 21.17 -17.50
CA LEU A 38 10.85 21.16 -16.05
C LEU A 38 9.80 22.19 -15.57
N ASP A 39 9.77 23.38 -16.17
CA ASP A 39 8.81 24.43 -15.81
C ASP A 39 7.36 24.01 -16.07
N GLU A 40 7.15 23.19 -17.10
CA GLU A 40 5.84 22.61 -17.37
C GLU A 40 5.47 21.46 -16.43
N ILE A 41 6.45 20.70 -15.95
CA ILE A 41 6.27 19.56 -15.05
C ILE A 41 5.87 20.03 -13.65
N ARG A 42 6.42 21.16 -13.20
CA ARG A 42 6.22 21.68 -11.85
C ARG A 42 4.75 21.99 -11.55
N GLY A 43 4.25 21.47 -10.43
CA GLY A 43 2.87 21.62 -9.98
C GLY A 43 1.85 20.80 -10.79
N ASN A 44 2.30 19.89 -11.65
CA ASN A 44 1.43 19.09 -12.49
C ASN A 44 1.69 17.58 -12.27
N PRO A 45 0.85 16.89 -11.48
CA PRO A 45 1.02 15.47 -11.18
C PRO A 45 1.14 14.59 -12.44
N GLN A 46 0.30 14.83 -13.46
CA GLN A 46 0.34 14.03 -14.68
C GLN A 46 1.67 14.19 -15.41
N LYS A 47 2.19 15.41 -15.54
CA LYS A 47 3.49 15.64 -16.20
C LYS A 47 4.67 15.07 -15.42
N VAL A 48 4.59 14.99 -14.09
CA VAL A 48 5.60 14.28 -13.28
C VAL A 48 5.55 12.78 -13.59
N ILE A 49 4.35 12.19 -13.65
CA ILE A 49 4.17 10.78 -14.02
C ILE A 49 4.67 10.49 -15.44
N ASP A 50 4.35 11.35 -16.40
CA ASP A 50 4.83 11.22 -17.78
C ASP A 50 6.36 11.20 -17.84
N ALA A 51 7.04 12.03 -17.03
CA ALA A 51 8.50 12.07 -16.95
C ALA A 51 9.09 10.82 -16.27
N ILE A 52 8.41 10.26 -15.25
CA ILE A 52 8.81 8.97 -14.66
C ILE A 52 8.64 7.85 -15.68
N ASP A 53 7.53 7.82 -16.41
CA ASP A 53 7.28 6.86 -17.47
C ASP A 53 8.28 6.99 -18.62
N GLU A 54 8.67 8.21 -18.99
CA GLU A 54 9.72 8.45 -19.99
C GLU A 54 11.06 7.84 -19.55
N TYR A 55 11.46 8.04 -18.29
CA TYR A 55 12.66 7.41 -17.74
C TYR A 55 12.54 5.88 -17.77
N GLY A 56 11.41 5.35 -17.31
CA GLY A 56 11.10 3.91 -17.33
C GLY A 56 11.23 3.31 -18.73
N LYS A 57 10.72 4.01 -19.74
CA LYS A 57 10.71 3.59 -21.15
C LYS A 57 12.05 3.78 -21.86
N THR A 58 12.85 4.78 -21.49
CA THR A 58 14.04 5.18 -22.29
C THR A 58 15.38 4.96 -21.60
N LYS A 59 15.41 4.84 -20.27
CA LYS A 59 16.64 4.77 -19.48
C LYS A 59 16.78 3.46 -18.72
N LYS A 60 15.87 3.19 -17.78
CA LYS A 60 16.00 2.03 -16.90
C LYS A 60 14.65 1.59 -16.34
N TYR A 61 14.50 0.29 -16.14
CA TYR A 61 13.32 -0.28 -15.50
C TYR A 61 13.07 0.33 -14.11
N LEU A 62 11.80 0.59 -13.79
CA LEU A 62 11.32 1.01 -12.48
C LEU A 62 10.19 0.07 -12.05
N MET A 63 10.21 -0.38 -10.80
CA MET A 63 9.21 -1.30 -10.24
C MET A 63 7.91 -0.58 -9.81
N ASN A 64 7.43 0.35 -10.64
CA ASN A 64 6.20 1.09 -10.38
C ASN A 64 4.97 0.21 -10.62
N VAL A 65 3.83 0.56 -9.99
CA VAL A 65 2.53 -0.03 -10.28
C VAL A 65 2.11 0.12 -11.77
N GLY A 66 2.57 1.18 -12.43
CA GLY A 66 2.33 1.45 -13.86
C GLY A 66 0.91 1.95 -14.19
N GLU A 67 0.73 2.42 -15.43
CA GLU A 67 -0.48 3.08 -15.91
C GLU A 67 -1.76 2.24 -15.73
N PHE A 68 -1.73 0.96 -16.11
CA PHE A 68 -2.93 0.11 -16.11
C PHE A 68 -3.46 -0.16 -14.70
N LYS A 69 -2.58 -0.61 -13.79
CA LYS A 69 -2.99 -0.94 -12.42
C LYS A 69 -3.25 0.31 -11.60
N SER A 70 -2.51 1.40 -11.83
CA SER A 70 -2.82 2.67 -11.18
C SER A 70 -4.17 3.24 -11.62
N GLY A 71 -4.60 3.00 -12.86
CA GLY A 71 -5.96 3.32 -13.32
C GLY A 71 -7.05 2.61 -12.52
N ILE A 72 -6.87 1.31 -12.22
CA ILE A 72 -7.81 0.53 -11.39
C ILE A 72 -7.98 1.17 -10.01
N VAL A 73 -6.86 1.49 -9.36
CA VAL A 73 -6.86 2.07 -8.00
C VAL A 73 -7.37 3.51 -8.00
N THR A 74 -7.10 4.29 -9.06
CA THR A 74 -7.62 5.65 -9.23
C THR A 74 -9.16 5.66 -9.34
N GLU A 75 -9.73 4.75 -10.12
CA GLU A 75 -11.20 4.63 -10.20
C GLU A 75 -11.79 4.18 -8.86
N LEU A 76 -11.11 3.30 -8.13
CA LEU A 76 -11.51 2.91 -6.78
C LEU A 76 -11.47 4.10 -5.81
N ILE A 77 -10.47 4.98 -5.88
CA ILE A 77 -10.40 6.20 -5.05
C ILE A 77 -11.58 7.13 -5.36
N LYS A 78 -11.93 7.32 -6.63
CA LYS A 78 -13.08 8.14 -7.04
C LYS A 78 -14.41 7.56 -6.55
N GLU A 79 -14.54 6.24 -6.54
CA GLU A 79 -15.71 5.53 -6.05
C GLU A 79 -15.84 5.62 -4.52
N VAL A 80 -14.75 5.34 -3.78
CA VAL A 80 -14.74 5.25 -2.32
C VAL A 80 -14.73 6.62 -1.65
N ARG A 81 -14.09 7.61 -2.28
CA ARG A 81 -13.86 8.96 -1.73
C ARG A 81 -13.26 8.95 -0.30
N PRO A 82 -12.14 8.23 -0.08
CA PRO A 82 -11.59 8.05 1.26
C PRO A 82 -11.16 9.39 1.86
N GLN A 83 -11.34 9.57 3.18
CA GLN A 83 -10.87 10.75 3.88
C GLN A 83 -9.42 10.59 4.35
N VAL A 84 -9.03 9.36 4.69
CA VAL A 84 -7.65 8.99 5.04
C VAL A 84 -7.21 7.79 4.22
N MET A 85 -6.10 7.95 3.49
CA MET A 85 -5.45 6.88 2.74
C MET A 85 -4.06 6.58 3.31
N VAL A 86 -3.66 5.32 3.30
CA VAL A 86 -2.31 4.87 3.65
C VAL A 86 -1.78 3.99 2.54
N GLU A 87 -0.53 4.17 2.17
CA GLU A 87 0.23 3.31 1.27
C GLU A 87 1.42 2.73 2.03
N LEU A 88 1.64 1.42 1.86
CA LEU A 88 2.81 0.73 2.37
C LEU A 88 3.73 0.36 1.21
N GLY A 89 4.87 1.07 1.09
CA GLY A 89 5.83 0.99 -0.01
C GLY A 89 5.61 2.10 -1.02
N GLY A 90 6.53 3.06 -1.10
CA GLY A 90 6.40 4.22 -1.99
C GLY A 90 7.43 4.24 -3.14
N TYR A 91 8.58 3.58 -2.96
CA TYR A 91 9.67 3.52 -3.95
C TYR A 91 10.09 4.91 -4.48
N VAL A 92 9.79 5.25 -5.74
CA VAL A 92 10.07 6.58 -6.33
C VAL A 92 8.86 7.52 -6.28
N GLY A 93 7.75 7.11 -5.66
CA GLY A 93 6.57 7.95 -5.44
C GLY A 93 5.57 7.97 -6.59
N TYR A 94 5.69 7.07 -7.57
CA TYR A 94 4.75 6.99 -8.71
C TYR A 94 3.30 6.85 -8.23
N SER A 95 3.01 5.84 -7.42
CA SER A 95 1.69 5.59 -6.85
C SER A 95 1.26 6.71 -5.90
N ALA A 96 2.16 7.22 -5.04
CA ALA A 96 1.90 8.36 -4.18
C ALA A 96 1.40 9.59 -4.96
N ILE A 97 1.97 9.86 -6.15
CA ILE A 97 1.59 10.98 -7.01
C ILE A 97 0.27 10.72 -7.75
N VAL A 98 0.15 9.56 -8.43
CA VAL A 98 -1.10 9.22 -9.16
C VAL A 98 -2.28 9.18 -8.21
N PHE A 99 -2.15 8.46 -7.10
CA PHE A 99 -3.23 8.32 -6.13
C PHE A 99 -3.44 9.60 -5.34
N GLY A 100 -2.38 10.36 -5.02
CA GLY A 100 -2.49 11.65 -4.35
C GLY A 100 -3.31 12.67 -5.15
N ALA A 101 -3.14 12.71 -6.48
CA ALA A 101 -3.95 13.54 -7.36
C ALA A 101 -5.43 13.14 -7.32
N ALA A 102 -5.73 11.86 -7.54
CA ALA A 102 -7.09 11.32 -7.50
C ALA A 102 -7.76 11.49 -6.12
N PHE A 103 -6.99 11.29 -5.05
CA PHE A 103 -7.42 11.43 -3.66
C PHE A 103 -7.80 12.86 -3.32
N ARG A 104 -6.98 13.83 -3.77
CA ARG A 104 -7.28 15.26 -3.62
C ARG A 104 -8.56 15.66 -4.37
N GLU A 105 -8.72 15.21 -5.62
CA GLU A 105 -9.95 15.42 -6.39
C GLU A 105 -11.18 14.79 -5.72
N ALA A 106 -11.00 13.64 -5.06
CA ALA A 106 -12.03 12.98 -4.28
C ALA A 106 -12.33 13.66 -2.93
N GLY A 107 -11.64 14.76 -2.59
CA GLY A 107 -11.84 15.51 -1.34
C GLY A 107 -11.26 14.80 -0.11
N GLY A 108 -10.22 13.99 -0.31
CA GLY A 108 -9.46 13.36 0.76
C GLY A 108 -8.69 14.37 1.61
N LYS A 109 -8.49 14.05 2.89
CA LYS A 109 -7.85 14.98 3.86
C LYS A 109 -6.37 14.71 4.02
N LYS A 110 -5.98 13.44 4.13
CA LYS A 110 -4.58 13.07 4.34
C LYS A 110 -4.24 11.72 3.76
N TYR A 111 -3.15 11.67 3.01
CA TYR A 111 -2.57 10.47 2.45
C TYR A 111 -1.17 10.27 3.04
N TYR A 112 -0.93 9.12 3.68
CA TYR A 112 0.40 8.74 4.19
C TYR A 112 1.04 7.69 3.30
N SER A 113 2.23 7.98 2.76
CA SER A 113 3.06 7.00 2.04
C SER A 113 4.20 6.57 2.97
N LEU A 114 4.20 5.30 3.38
CA LEU A 114 5.17 4.75 4.33
C LEU A 114 6.29 4.06 3.55
N GLU A 115 7.52 4.56 3.69
CA GLU A 115 8.69 4.08 2.98
C GLU A 115 9.81 3.70 3.95
N TYR A 116 10.40 2.52 3.75
CA TYR A 116 11.46 2.02 4.62
C TYR A 116 12.79 2.75 4.38
N SER A 117 13.19 2.92 3.11
CA SER A 117 14.47 3.54 2.78
C SER A 117 14.40 5.06 2.95
N PRO A 118 15.32 5.68 3.72
CA PRO A 118 15.39 7.13 3.80
C PRO A 118 15.73 7.79 2.45
N GLU A 119 16.55 7.14 1.62
CA GLU A 119 16.89 7.60 0.28
C GLU A 119 15.65 7.65 -0.61
N PHE A 120 14.86 6.57 -0.62
CA PHE A 120 13.61 6.50 -1.39
C PHE A 120 12.58 7.49 -0.83
N GLY A 121 12.48 7.60 0.50
CA GLY A 121 11.66 8.62 1.16
C GLY A 121 11.98 10.05 0.71
N ALA A 122 13.26 10.36 0.53
CA ALA A 122 13.70 11.66 0.01
C ALA A 122 13.33 11.86 -1.48
N VAL A 123 13.43 10.81 -2.30
CA VAL A 123 12.99 10.84 -3.71
C VAL A 123 11.48 11.07 -3.79
N ILE A 124 10.69 10.31 -3.04
CA ILE A 124 9.22 10.46 -2.98
C ILE A 124 8.87 11.88 -2.56
N SER A 125 9.47 12.39 -1.48
CA SER A 125 9.19 13.74 -0.98
C SER A 125 9.50 14.82 -2.03
N SER A 126 10.61 14.67 -2.76
CA SER A 126 11.01 15.62 -3.80
C SER A 126 10.08 15.60 -5.02
N LEU A 127 9.60 14.43 -5.42
CA LEU A 127 8.71 14.28 -6.58
C LEU A 127 7.25 14.61 -6.25
N VAL A 128 6.80 14.32 -5.02
CA VAL A 128 5.50 14.77 -4.49
C VAL A 128 5.45 16.29 -4.41
N ASP A 129 6.52 16.94 -3.94
CA ASP A 129 6.58 18.40 -3.93
C ASP A 129 6.62 18.98 -5.36
N LEU A 130 7.41 18.38 -6.25
CA LEU A 130 7.42 18.76 -7.67
C LEU A 130 6.04 18.64 -8.31
N ALA A 131 5.25 17.63 -7.94
CA ALA A 131 3.88 17.43 -8.38
C ALA A 131 2.86 18.39 -7.72
N GLY A 132 3.29 19.20 -6.74
CA GLY A 132 2.42 20.10 -5.98
C GLY A 132 1.41 19.36 -5.11
N LEU A 133 1.82 18.25 -4.49
CA LEU A 133 0.98 17.36 -3.68
C LEU A 133 1.37 17.33 -2.18
N HIS A 134 2.33 18.15 -1.74
CA HIS A 134 2.85 18.13 -0.37
C HIS A 134 1.80 18.45 0.71
N ASP A 135 0.71 19.14 0.33
CA ASP A 135 -0.38 19.50 1.22
C ASP A 135 -1.22 18.28 1.62
N VAL A 136 -1.32 17.29 0.73
CA VAL A 136 -2.18 16.13 0.90
C VAL A 136 -1.39 14.83 1.15
N VAL A 137 -0.22 14.67 0.53
CA VAL A 137 0.64 13.48 0.67
C VAL A 137 1.75 13.75 1.68
N GLN A 138 1.86 12.89 2.70
CA GLN A 138 2.92 12.91 3.70
C GLN A 138 3.72 11.62 3.65
N VAL A 139 5.03 11.76 3.53
CA VAL A 139 5.97 10.62 3.51
C VAL A 139 6.41 10.31 4.94
N GLU A 140 6.30 9.06 5.34
CA GLU A 140 6.69 8.56 6.66
C GLU A 140 7.83 7.56 6.51
N ILE A 141 9.04 7.97 6.89
CA ILE A 141 10.24 7.15 6.76
C ILE A 141 10.33 6.18 7.96
N GLY A 142 10.57 4.90 7.66
CA GLY A 142 10.76 3.82 8.62
C GLY A 142 9.98 2.56 8.25
N THR A 143 10.11 1.50 9.06
CA THR A 143 9.34 0.27 8.82
C THR A 143 7.83 0.57 8.85
N SER A 144 7.06 -0.11 8.00
CA SER A 144 5.60 -0.02 7.99
C SER A 144 5.00 -0.21 9.39
N SER A 145 5.48 -1.22 10.12
CA SER A 145 5.04 -1.52 11.49
C SER A 145 5.31 -0.38 12.47
N SER A 146 6.51 0.20 12.45
CA SER A 146 6.89 1.31 13.34
C SER A 146 6.12 2.58 13.02
N SER A 147 5.98 2.91 11.73
CA SER A 147 5.25 4.09 11.27
C SER A 147 3.76 4.00 11.59
N LEU A 148 3.10 2.86 11.33
CA LEU A 148 1.70 2.62 11.71
C LEU A 148 1.47 2.77 13.21
N ARG A 149 2.33 2.16 14.04
CA ARG A 149 2.25 2.26 15.51
C ARG A 149 2.45 3.69 15.99
N ARG A 150 3.46 4.41 15.47
CA ARG A 150 3.75 5.80 15.84
C ARG A 150 2.56 6.71 15.52
N LEU A 151 2.03 6.64 14.30
CA LEU A 151 0.89 7.44 13.85
C LEU A 151 -0.39 7.11 14.63
N HIS A 152 -0.60 5.85 15.01
CA HIS A 152 -1.73 5.47 15.85
C HIS A 152 -1.55 5.98 17.29
N ALA A 153 -0.40 5.74 17.91
CA ALA A 153 -0.12 6.08 19.30
C ALA A 153 -0.18 7.60 19.57
N ASN A 154 0.23 8.43 18.61
CA ASN A 154 0.14 9.89 18.74
C ASN A 154 -1.23 10.46 18.33
N GLY A 155 -2.19 9.61 17.95
CA GLY A 155 -3.56 9.99 17.58
C GLY A 155 -3.71 10.61 16.18
N THR A 156 -2.65 10.62 15.37
CA THR A 156 -2.65 11.15 14.00
C THR A 156 -3.45 10.26 13.05
N LEU A 157 -3.32 8.94 13.21
CA LEU A 157 -4.01 7.94 12.40
C LEU A 157 -4.98 7.15 13.28
N LYS A 158 -6.28 7.38 13.09
CA LYS A 158 -7.36 6.74 13.87
C LYS A 158 -8.14 5.70 13.09
N LYS A 159 -8.17 5.85 11.76
CA LYS A 159 -8.85 4.97 10.81
C LYS A 159 -8.19 5.13 9.45
N ILE A 160 -8.10 4.04 8.72
CA ILE A 160 -7.70 3.98 7.32
C ILE A 160 -8.96 3.68 6.51
N ASP A 161 -9.42 4.64 5.72
CA ASP A 161 -10.55 4.41 4.81
C ASP A 161 -10.08 3.61 3.58
N MET A 162 -8.85 3.87 3.12
CA MET A 162 -8.23 3.12 2.03
C MET A 162 -6.77 2.77 2.31
N LEU A 163 -6.41 1.49 2.17
CA LEU A 163 -5.05 0.97 2.33
C LEU A 163 -4.53 0.42 1.00
N PHE A 164 -3.41 0.94 0.51
CA PHE A 164 -2.69 0.40 -0.64
C PHE A 164 -1.46 -0.39 -0.16
N LEU A 165 -1.32 -1.62 -0.64
CA LEU A 165 -0.24 -2.55 -0.27
C LEU A 165 0.64 -2.82 -1.50
N ASP A 166 1.87 -2.28 -1.50
CA ASP A 166 2.85 -2.47 -2.59
C ASP A 166 4.32 -2.67 -2.13
N HIS A 167 4.54 -2.91 -0.85
CA HIS A 167 5.88 -3.16 -0.29
C HIS A 167 6.31 -4.65 -0.43
N LEU A 168 7.18 -5.09 0.48
CA LEU A 168 7.66 -6.47 0.56
C LEU A 168 6.50 -7.46 0.80
N LYS A 169 6.22 -8.33 -0.18
CA LYS A 169 5.02 -9.18 -0.21
C LYS A 169 4.81 -10.06 1.03
N PRO A 170 5.83 -10.71 1.63
CA PRO A 170 5.68 -11.43 2.91
C PRO A 170 5.06 -10.62 4.05
N LEU A 171 5.15 -9.30 4.03
CA LEU A 171 4.68 -8.43 5.10
C LEU A 171 3.20 -8.02 4.96
N TYR A 172 2.54 -8.27 3.82
CA TYR A 172 1.16 -7.80 3.60
C TYR A 172 0.18 -8.31 4.66
N VAL A 173 0.19 -9.61 4.94
CA VAL A 173 -0.69 -10.21 5.97
C VAL A 173 -0.33 -9.67 7.34
N ARG A 174 0.96 -9.56 7.63
CA ARG A 174 1.46 -9.08 8.92
C ARG A 174 0.98 -7.66 9.19
N ASP A 175 1.17 -6.76 8.22
CA ASP A 175 0.84 -5.34 8.38
C ASP A 175 -0.67 -5.11 8.32
N LEU A 176 -1.43 -5.90 7.54
CA LEU A 176 -2.88 -5.90 7.63
C LEU A 176 -3.34 -6.31 9.04
N LYS A 177 -2.83 -7.41 9.59
CA LYS A 177 -3.15 -7.84 10.96
C LYS A 177 -2.79 -6.79 12.00
N LEU A 178 -1.67 -6.07 11.83
CA LEU A 178 -1.33 -4.94 12.68
C LEU A 178 -2.38 -3.83 12.59
N CYS A 179 -2.79 -3.43 11.39
CA CYS A 179 -3.85 -2.44 11.21
C CYS A 179 -5.17 -2.88 11.85
N GLU A 180 -5.51 -4.17 11.80
CA GLU A 180 -6.70 -4.71 12.46
C GLU A 180 -6.59 -4.69 13.98
N GLU A 181 -5.45 -5.08 14.56
CA GLU A 181 -5.21 -5.03 16.02
C GLU A 181 -5.20 -3.60 16.56
N LEU A 182 -4.71 -2.65 15.77
CA LEU A 182 -4.76 -1.22 16.08
C LEU A 182 -6.14 -0.58 15.76
N SER A 183 -7.12 -1.37 15.31
CA SER A 183 -8.44 -0.87 14.88
C SER A 183 -8.39 0.23 13.81
N LEU A 184 -7.29 0.29 13.04
CA LEU A 184 -7.12 1.19 11.91
C LEU A 184 -7.92 0.71 10.70
N VAL A 185 -8.06 -0.60 10.54
CA VAL A 185 -8.89 -1.25 9.52
C VAL A 185 -10.10 -1.89 10.18
N GLY A 186 -11.27 -1.64 9.61
CA GLY A 186 -12.56 -2.19 10.06
C GLY A 186 -13.65 -1.93 9.03
N PRO A 187 -14.94 -2.14 9.37
CA PRO A 187 -16.03 -1.97 8.41
C PRO A 187 -15.99 -0.62 7.68
N GLY A 188 -16.11 -0.67 6.35
CA GLY A 188 -15.98 0.48 5.47
C GLY A 188 -14.56 0.76 4.98
N SER A 189 -13.52 0.17 5.58
CA SER A 189 -12.16 0.21 5.03
C SER A 189 -12.06 -0.59 3.73
N VAL A 190 -11.34 -0.04 2.76
CA VAL A 190 -11.06 -0.68 1.46
C VAL A 190 -9.56 -0.90 1.31
N LEU A 191 -9.17 -2.07 0.85
CA LEU A 191 -7.78 -2.44 0.62
C LEU A 191 -7.57 -2.66 -0.89
N ALA A 192 -6.44 -2.22 -1.42
CA ALA A 192 -5.98 -2.55 -2.76
C ALA A 192 -4.56 -3.10 -2.65
N ALA A 193 -4.37 -4.36 -3.01
CA ALA A 193 -3.07 -5.03 -2.94
C ALA A 193 -2.53 -5.32 -4.33
N ASP A 194 -1.34 -4.79 -4.62
CA ASP A 194 -0.68 -4.99 -5.90
C ASP A 194 0.17 -6.27 -5.93
N ASN A 195 0.49 -6.75 -7.14
CA ASN A 195 1.36 -7.88 -7.42
C ASN A 195 0.89 -9.22 -6.84
N VAL A 196 -0.42 -9.44 -6.83
CA VAL A 196 -0.99 -10.68 -6.30
C VAL A 196 -0.85 -11.88 -7.24
N VAL A 197 -0.40 -11.67 -8.49
CA VAL A 197 -0.05 -12.74 -9.45
C VAL A 197 1.46 -12.89 -9.59
N LYS A 198 2.20 -11.79 -9.80
CA LYS A 198 3.66 -11.82 -9.93
C LYS A 198 4.30 -10.72 -9.09
N PRO A 199 5.19 -11.06 -8.13
CA PRO A 199 5.65 -12.40 -7.76
C PRO A 199 4.57 -13.26 -7.05
N GLY A 200 3.42 -12.68 -6.74
CA GLY A 200 2.30 -13.37 -6.10
C GLY A 200 2.32 -13.22 -4.59
N ASN A 201 1.12 -13.25 -3.98
CA ASN A 201 0.98 -13.25 -2.53
C ASN A 201 -0.10 -14.23 -2.03
N PRO A 202 0.13 -15.55 -2.16
CA PRO A 202 -0.84 -16.56 -1.73
C PRO A 202 -1.27 -16.44 -0.25
N PRO A 203 -0.36 -16.12 0.72
CA PRO A 203 -0.77 -15.89 2.10
C PRO A 203 -1.77 -14.74 2.26
N TYR A 204 -1.54 -13.62 1.58
CA TYR A 204 -2.48 -12.48 1.60
C TYR A 204 -3.82 -12.85 1.01
N LEU A 205 -3.83 -13.43 -0.20
CA LEU A 205 -5.06 -13.84 -0.87
C LEU A 205 -5.86 -14.85 -0.03
N LYS A 206 -5.18 -15.83 0.58
CA LYS A 206 -5.81 -16.78 1.50
C LYS A 206 -6.46 -16.04 2.67
N TYR A 207 -5.75 -15.10 3.29
CA TYR A 207 -6.24 -14.39 4.46
C TYR A 207 -7.49 -13.55 4.16
N VAL A 208 -7.46 -12.70 3.13
CA VAL A 208 -8.58 -11.80 2.80
C VAL A 208 -9.78 -12.50 2.14
N ARG A 209 -9.61 -13.75 1.69
CA ARG A 209 -10.68 -14.60 1.15
C ARG A 209 -11.19 -15.64 2.16
N SER A 210 -10.57 -15.76 3.33
CA SER A 210 -11.01 -16.70 4.38
C SER A 210 -12.27 -16.20 5.09
N THR A 211 -13.16 -17.13 5.43
CA THR A 211 -14.31 -16.84 6.29
C THR A 211 -13.86 -16.47 7.71
N VAL A 212 -14.74 -15.83 8.47
CA VAL A 212 -14.51 -15.57 9.90
C VAL A 212 -14.23 -16.87 10.66
N GLU A 213 -14.98 -17.95 10.38
CA GLU A 213 -14.76 -19.25 11.02
C GLU A 213 -13.35 -19.79 10.79
N MET A 214 -12.86 -19.75 9.54
CA MET A 214 -11.48 -20.17 9.22
C MET A 214 -10.45 -19.31 9.95
N LYS A 215 -10.65 -17.99 9.99
CA LYS A 215 -9.74 -17.07 10.71
C LYS A 215 -9.75 -17.31 12.22
N ARG A 216 -10.92 -17.59 12.81
CA ARG A 216 -11.05 -17.93 14.24
C ARG A 216 -10.34 -19.24 14.58
N GLN A 217 -10.46 -20.27 13.74
CA GLN A 217 -9.75 -21.54 13.94
C GLN A 217 -8.23 -21.35 13.89
N GLU A 218 -7.71 -20.59 12.91
CA GLU A 218 -6.28 -20.28 12.83
C GLU A 218 -5.81 -19.43 14.04
N TYR A 219 -6.62 -18.47 14.48
CA TYR A 219 -6.36 -17.68 15.68
C TYR A 219 -6.26 -18.56 16.93
N GLN A 220 -7.23 -19.45 17.16
CA GLN A 220 -7.25 -20.35 18.33
C GLN A 220 -6.05 -21.29 18.36
N LYS A 221 -5.67 -21.85 17.20
CA LYS A 221 -4.45 -22.68 17.09
C LYS A 221 -3.21 -21.88 17.47
N ALA A 222 -3.09 -20.65 16.96
CA ALA A 222 -1.91 -19.81 17.17
C ALA A 222 -1.82 -19.22 18.59
N THR A 223 -2.92 -19.16 19.33
CA THR A 223 -3.01 -18.56 20.67
C THR A 223 -3.28 -19.57 21.78
N ALA A 224 -3.06 -20.86 21.52
CA ALA A 224 -3.31 -21.96 22.47
C ALA A 224 -4.75 -21.95 23.05
N GLY A 225 -5.73 -21.61 22.22
CA GLY A 225 -7.16 -21.65 22.55
C GLY A 225 -7.76 -20.36 23.12
N ALA A 226 -7.10 -19.20 22.96
CA ALA A 226 -7.67 -17.93 23.39
C ALA A 226 -8.99 -17.62 22.67
N ASP A 227 -9.90 -16.92 23.36
CA ASP A 227 -11.22 -16.56 22.82
C ASP A 227 -11.07 -15.50 21.70
N PRO A 228 -11.46 -15.80 20.44
CA PRO A 228 -11.39 -14.86 19.33
C PRO A 228 -12.23 -13.59 19.49
N LEU A 229 -13.23 -13.57 20.38
CA LEU A 229 -14.02 -12.38 20.69
C LEU A 229 -13.45 -11.56 21.83
N SER A 230 -12.61 -12.15 22.67
CA SER A 230 -11.71 -11.39 23.52
C SER A 230 -10.63 -10.81 22.62
N LEU A 231 -10.98 -9.82 21.77
CA LEU A 231 -9.97 -8.97 21.16
C LEU A 231 -9.16 -8.48 22.35
N PRO A 232 -7.90 -8.92 22.47
CA PRO A 232 -7.19 -8.68 23.69
C PRO A 232 -7.11 -7.15 23.83
N ASP A 233 -7.37 -6.65 25.05
CA ASP A 233 -7.34 -5.23 25.43
C ASP A 233 -5.87 -4.75 25.33
N ARG A 234 -5.28 -4.83 24.12
CA ARG A 234 -3.85 -4.79 23.83
C ARG A 234 -3.32 -3.39 23.67
N ALA A 235 -4.18 -2.38 23.74
CA ALA A 235 -3.78 -1.00 23.97
C ALA A 235 -2.89 -0.85 25.23
N LYS A 236 -2.81 -1.87 26.10
CA LYS A 236 -1.95 -1.91 27.29
C LYS A 236 -0.61 -2.65 27.13
N HIS A 237 -0.27 -3.23 25.97
CA HIS A 237 1.10 -3.72 25.78
C HIS A 237 2.00 -2.50 25.55
N VAL A 238 2.62 -2.03 26.63
CA VAL A 238 3.66 -1.01 26.62
C VAL A 238 4.83 -1.58 25.81
N TYR A 239 4.95 -1.14 24.56
CA TYR A 239 6.07 -1.49 23.70
C TYR A 239 7.30 -0.76 24.22
N LYS A 240 8.28 -1.50 24.76
CA LYS A 240 9.58 -0.94 25.10
C LYS A 240 10.37 -0.77 23.80
N THR A 241 10.74 0.46 23.50
CA THR A 241 11.80 0.75 22.55
C THR A 241 13.11 0.59 23.31
N ASP A 242 13.88 -0.44 23.01
CA ASP A 242 15.25 -0.48 23.49
C ASP A 242 16.03 0.63 22.77
N ALA A 243 16.93 1.29 23.49
CA ALA A 243 17.80 2.33 22.95
C ALA A 243 18.72 1.71 21.90
N GLY A 244 18.22 1.57 20.67
CA GLY A 244 18.82 0.75 19.62
C GLY A 244 17.85 0.32 18.50
N GLY A 245 16.54 0.50 18.66
CA GLY A 245 15.58 0.42 17.55
C GLY A 245 15.04 -0.97 17.19
N GLU A 246 15.37 -2.03 17.94
CA GLU A 246 14.70 -3.32 17.78
C GLU A 246 13.43 -3.37 18.63
N VAL A 247 12.29 -3.47 17.97
CA VAL A 247 11.04 -3.88 18.61
C VAL A 247 11.08 -5.41 18.66
N SER A 248 11.03 -5.99 19.87
CA SER A 248 10.60 -7.37 20.06
C SER A 248 9.17 -7.48 19.55
N GLU A 249 8.98 -7.84 18.27
CA GLU A 249 7.66 -7.89 17.64
C GLU A 249 6.90 -9.09 18.21
N THR A 250 5.90 -8.82 19.07
CA THR A 250 4.92 -9.82 19.50
C THR A 250 4.18 -10.40 18.29
N ASP A 251 3.84 -11.69 18.33
CA ASP A 251 3.03 -12.34 17.29
C ASP A 251 1.75 -11.54 16.98
N LEU A 252 1.57 -11.20 15.70
CA LEU A 252 0.39 -10.52 15.18
C LEU A 252 -0.62 -11.56 14.69
N PHE A 253 -1.82 -11.52 15.28
CA PHE A 253 -2.91 -12.44 14.99
C PHE A 253 -4.03 -11.77 14.18
N GLY A 254 -4.14 -10.44 14.24
CA GLY A 254 -5.19 -9.67 13.56
C GLY A 254 -6.53 -9.75 14.27
N ASN A 255 -7.58 -9.28 13.59
CA ASN A 255 -8.96 -9.41 14.06
C ASN A 255 -9.67 -10.51 13.25
N PRO A 256 -9.81 -11.74 13.79
CA PRO A 256 -10.40 -12.85 13.05
C PRO A 256 -11.89 -12.65 12.74
N ASN A 257 -12.54 -11.67 13.36
CA ASN A 257 -13.97 -11.40 13.24
C ASN A 257 -14.34 -10.47 12.09
N LEU A 258 -13.38 -9.86 11.41
CA LEU A 258 -13.65 -9.00 10.27
C LEU A 258 -14.16 -9.81 9.08
N VAL A 259 -15.18 -9.33 8.39
CA VAL A 259 -15.68 -9.93 7.15
C VAL A 259 -15.09 -9.16 5.98
N TYR A 260 -14.43 -9.89 5.07
CA TYR A 260 -13.84 -9.33 3.86
C TYR A 260 -14.57 -9.85 2.61
N ALA A 261 -14.86 -8.94 1.68
CA ALA A 261 -15.34 -9.27 0.35
C ALA A 261 -14.27 -8.83 -0.66
N SER A 262 -13.73 -9.76 -1.43
CA SER A 262 -12.60 -9.49 -2.33
C SER A 262 -12.97 -9.69 -3.80
N LYS A 263 -12.43 -8.83 -4.65
CA LYS A 263 -12.55 -8.86 -6.11
C LYS A 263 -11.15 -8.77 -6.71
N PHE A 264 -10.85 -9.72 -7.57
CA PHE A 264 -9.62 -9.79 -8.33
C PHE A 264 -9.79 -9.02 -9.65
N ILE A 265 -8.91 -8.06 -9.93
CA ILE A 265 -8.95 -7.28 -11.18
C ILE A 265 -7.60 -7.39 -11.88
N GLU A 266 -7.63 -7.97 -13.07
CA GLU A 266 -6.45 -8.12 -13.92
C GLU A 266 -5.97 -6.77 -14.45
N GLY A 267 -4.65 -6.65 -14.57
CA GLY A 267 -3.98 -5.50 -15.12
C GLY A 267 -2.59 -5.86 -15.62
N TRP A 268 -1.77 -4.84 -15.85
CA TRP A 268 -0.44 -5.03 -16.43
C TRP A 268 0.61 -4.35 -15.56
N GLU A 269 1.73 -5.02 -15.36
CA GLU A 269 2.97 -4.37 -14.94
C GLU A 269 3.45 -3.39 -16.02
N PRO A 270 4.25 -2.37 -15.67
CA PRO A 270 4.85 -1.47 -16.66
C PRO A 270 5.82 -2.19 -17.62
N SER A 271 6.25 -3.41 -17.29
CA SER A 271 7.01 -4.31 -18.16
C SER A 271 6.17 -4.97 -19.27
N GLY A 272 4.84 -4.82 -19.23
CA GLY A 272 3.91 -5.51 -20.12
C GLY A 272 3.60 -6.94 -19.71
N VAL A 273 3.97 -7.36 -18.50
CA VAL A 273 3.63 -8.68 -17.95
C VAL A 273 2.23 -8.65 -17.31
N PRO A 274 1.35 -9.63 -17.56
CA PRO A 274 0.06 -9.75 -16.88
C PRO A 274 0.22 -9.86 -15.37
N ASP A 275 -0.60 -9.13 -14.63
CA ASP A 275 -0.66 -9.15 -13.18
C ASP A 275 -2.08 -8.79 -12.71
N ALA A 276 -2.29 -8.53 -11.42
CA ALA A 276 -3.58 -8.09 -10.91
C ALA A 276 -3.47 -7.29 -9.62
N VAL A 277 -4.56 -6.58 -9.32
CA VAL A 277 -4.83 -5.96 -8.03
C VAL A 277 -5.96 -6.72 -7.34
N GLU A 278 -5.76 -7.11 -6.08
CA GLU A 278 -6.85 -7.62 -5.23
C GLU A 278 -7.49 -6.45 -4.49
N ILE A 279 -8.75 -6.15 -4.81
CA ILE A 279 -9.55 -5.16 -4.09
C ILE A 279 -10.35 -5.89 -3.01
N THR A 280 -10.16 -5.51 -1.75
CA THR A 280 -10.85 -6.12 -0.61
C THR A 280 -11.62 -5.05 0.16
N ARG A 281 -12.88 -5.30 0.49
CA ARG A 281 -13.70 -4.42 1.34
C ARG A 281 -13.97 -5.10 2.67
N CYS A 282 -13.74 -4.41 3.77
CA CYS A 282 -14.22 -4.85 5.07
C CYS A 282 -15.71 -4.49 5.18
N THR A 283 -16.59 -5.49 5.18
CA THR A 283 -18.04 -5.29 5.08
C THR A 283 -18.75 -5.35 6.42
N ALA A 284 -18.20 -6.08 7.39
CA ALA A 284 -18.81 -6.27 8.71
C ALA A 284 -17.79 -6.76 9.74
N VAL A 285 -18.22 -6.84 11.00
CA VAL A 285 -17.56 -7.60 12.06
C VAL A 285 -18.58 -8.60 12.60
N GLU A 286 -18.24 -9.88 12.64
CA GLU A 286 -19.09 -10.91 13.23
C GLU A 286 -18.86 -11.00 14.75
N GLY A 287 -19.92 -10.82 15.54
CA GLY A 287 -19.93 -11.24 16.95
C GLY A 287 -20.13 -12.75 17.10
N TYR A 288 -20.50 -13.21 18.29
CA TYR A 288 -21.25 -14.47 18.38
C TYR A 288 -22.63 -14.18 17.79
N SER A 289 -23.03 -14.91 16.77
CA SER A 289 -24.46 -15.11 16.52
C SER A 289 -25.04 -15.64 17.83
N ASN A 290 -25.93 -14.87 18.46
CA ASN A 290 -26.76 -15.40 19.54
C ASN A 290 -27.52 -16.58 18.93
N GLY A 291 -27.07 -17.80 19.25
CA GLY A 291 -27.77 -19.01 18.93
C GLY A 291 -29.18 -18.88 19.52
N VAL A 292 -30.17 -18.87 18.63
CA VAL A 292 -31.53 -19.28 18.96
C VAL A 292 -31.63 -20.75 18.62
#